data_AF-A0A4R0NLB7-F1
#
_entry.id   AF-A0A4R0NLB7-F1
#
_cell.length_a   1.000
_cell.length_b   1.000
_cell.length_c   1.000
_cell.angle_alpha   90.00
_cell.angle_beta   90.00
_cell.angle_gamma   90.00
#
_symmetry.space_group_name_H-M   'P 1'
#
loop_
_entity.id
_entity.type
_entity.pdbx_description
1 polymer ?
#
loop_
_entity_poly.entity_id
_entity_poly.type
_entity_poly.pdbx_seq_one_letter_code
_entity_poly.pdbx_strand_id
1 'polypeptide(L)'
;MHISDSKKTIATIGAGISGLSATAYAAQAGNEVHVYEKHPQRGRRARQFATENGYVFDMGPSWYWLPDIIDNFFLDFGHKASDFYDLTSLSPQFEMVFEDGLLTGPECTSPNR
;
A
#
# COMPACT_ATOMS: atom_id res chain seq x y z
N MET A 1 -22.31 4.73 32.93
CA MET A 1 -21.68 3.41 33.03
C MET A 1 -20.48 3.44 32.10
N HIS A 2 -19.29 3.80 32.60
CA HIS A 2 -18.07 3.77 31.80
C HIS A 2 -17.59 2.33 31.71
N ILE A 3 -17.76 1.71 30.55
CA ILE A 3 -16.96 0.54 30.20
C ILE A 3 -15.57 1.11 29.94
N SER A 4 -14.66 0.97 30.90
CA SER A 4 -13.24 1.21 30.62
C SER A 4 -12.85 0.17 29.57
N ASP A 5 -12.67 0.59 28.33
CA ASP A 5 -12.09 -0.28 27.31
C ASP A 5 -10.68 -0.63 27.79
N SER A 6 -10.55 -1.82 28.36
CA SER A 6 -9.26 -2.33 28.83
C SER A 6 -8.35 -2.41 27.62
N LYS A 7 -7.22 -1.70 27.69
CA LYS A 7 -6.13 -1.79 26.73
C LYS A 7 -5.80 -3.26 26.50
N LYS A 8 -5.96 -3.75 25.27
CA LYS A 8 -5.66 -5.13 24.89
C LYS A 8 -4.23 -5.20 24.35
N THR A 9 -3.60 -6.35 24.54
CA THR A 9 -2.38 -6.71 23.81
C THR A 9 -2.79 -7.53 22.59
N ILE A 10 -2.43 -7.06 21.40
CA ILE A 10 -2.80 -7.65 20.12
C ILE A 10 -1.53 -8.08 19.38
N ALA A 11 -1.48 -9.33 18.96
CA ALA A 11 -0.41 -9.86 18.13
C ALA A 11 -0.90 -10.05 16.69
N THR A 12 -0.26 -9.38 15.74
CA THR A 12 -0.52 -9.53 14.30
C THR A 12 0.59 -10.33 13.65
N ILE A 13 0.25 -11.45 13.00
CA ILE A 13 1.21 -12.27 12.27
C ILE A 13 1.19 -11.87 10.79
N GLY A 14 2.09 -10.96 10.44
CA GLY A 14 2.31 -10.54 9.07
C GLY A 14 2.27 -9.06 8.85
N ALA A 15 3.31 -8.53 8.23
CA ALA A 15 3.42 -7.13 7.87
C ALA A 15 3.02 -6.88 6.40
N GLY A 16 1.93 -7.50 5.93
CA GLY A 16 1.33 -7.18 4.63
C GLY A 16 0.43 -5.94 4.73
N ILE A 17 0.00 -5.40 3.59
CA ILE A 17 -0.85 -4.18 3.53
C ILE A 17 -2.05 -4.29 4.48
N SER A 18 -2.86 -5.36 4.38
CA SER A 18 -4.03 -5.53 5.24
C SER A 18 -3.70 -5.70 6.73
N GLY A 19 -2.64 -6.44 7.06
CA GLY A 19 -2.22 -6.68 8.44
C GLY A 19 -1.70 -5.40 9.11
N LEU A 20 -0.94 -4.60 8.36
CA LEU A 20 -0.46 -3.29 8.81
C LEU A 20 -1.62 -2.30 8.95
N SER A 21 -2.55 -2.23 8.00
CA SER A 21 -3.73 -1.36 8.11
C SER A 21 -4.58 -1.71 9.34
N ALA A 22 -4.90 -2.99 9.55
CA ALA A 22 -5.68 -3.41 10.72
C ALA A 22 -4.97 -3.11 12.05
N THR A 23 -3.65 -3.34 12.09
CA THR A 23 -2.81 -3.05 13.26
C THR A 23 -2.74 -1.55 13.55
N ALA A 24 -2.66 -0.70 12.52
CA ALA A 24 -2.64 0.75 12.67
C ALA A 24 -3.91 1.26 13.37
N TYR A 25 -5.09 0.82 12.92
CA TYR A 25 -6.36 1.17 13.59
C TYR A 25 -6.46 0.58 15.00
N ALA A 26 -5.99 -0.65 15.21
CA ALA A 26 -5.99 -1.25 16.55
C ALA A 26 -5.10 -0.45 17.52
N ALA A 27 -3.95 0.04 17.06
CA ALA A 27 -3.06 0.90 17.82
C ALA A 27 -3.68 2.30 18.06
N GLN A 28 -4.34 2.89 17.05
CA GLN A 28 -5.08 4.15 17.18
C GLN A 28 -6.20 4.07 18.23
N ALA A 29 -6.85 2.90 18.35
CA ALA A 29 -7.84 2.61 19.39
C ALA A 29 -7.24 2.44 20.80
N GLY A 30 -5.93 2.68 20.99
CA GLY A 30 -5.25 2.67 22.28
C GLY A 30 -4.74 1.31 22.73
N ASN A 31 -4.77 0.29 21.87
CA ASN A 31 -4.26 -1.05 22.18
C ASN A 31 -2.73 -1.12 22.07
N GLU A 32 -2.12 -2.05 22.79
CA GLU A 32 -0.73 -2.43 22.57
C GLU A 32 -0.67 -3.45 21.44
N VAL A 33 0.04 -3.15 20.36
CA VAL A 33 0.08 -4.01 19.18
C VAL A 33 1.50 -4.43 18.84
N HIS A 34 1.69 -5.73 18.64
CA HIS A 34 2.95 -6.35 18.23
C HIS A 34 2.78 -6.97 16.85
N VAL A 35 3.63 -6.58 15.90
CA VAL A 35 3.61 -7.12 14.52
C VAL A 35 4.79 -8.05 14.32
N TYR A 36 4.50 -9.27 13.88
CA TYR A 36 5.51 -10.30 13.61
C TYR A 36 5.58 -10.58 12.12
N GLU A 37 6.74 -10.41 11.51
CA GLU A 37 7.00 -10.75 10.11
C GLU A 37 8.12 -11.78 10.02
N LYS A 38 7.94 -12.78 9.16
CA LYS A 38 8.94 -13.84 8.94
C LYS A 38 10.10 -13.33 8.10
N HIS A 39 9.82 -12.43 7.16
CA HIS A 39 10.82 -11.85 6.28
C HIS A 39 11.59 -10.70 6.96
N PRO A 40 12.84 -10.44 6.56
CA PRO A 40 13.62 -9.30 7.07
C PRO A 40 13.04 -7.94 6.64
N GLN A 41 12.09 -7.93 5.71
CA GLN A 41 11.42 -6.75 5.20
C GLN A 41 9.91 -6.88 5.38
N ARG A 42 9.26 -5.75 5.69
CA ARG A 42 7.80 -5.58 5.68
C ARG A 42 7.24 -5.61 4.24
N GLY A 43 5.93 -5.77 4.11
CA GLY A 43 5.21 -5.75 2.83
C GLY A 43 4.62 -7.11 2.42
N ARG A 44 5.14 -8.22 2.95
CA ARG A 44 4.80 -9.61 2.53
C ARG A 44 4.89 -9.77 1.01
N ARG A 45 3.73 -9.83 0.34
CA ARG A 45 3.65 -9.94 -1.13
C ARG A 45 4.01 -8.63 -1.81
N ALA A 46 3.76 -7.49 -1.17
CA ALA A 46 4.14 -6.16 -1.66
C ALA A 46 5.58 -5.77 -1.27
N ARG A 47 6.50 -6.73 -1.20
CA ARG A 47 7.92 -6.48 -0.90
C ARG A 47 8.71 -6.24 -2.18
N GLN A 48 9.93 -5.75 -2.02
CA GLN A 48 10.91 -5.62 -3.09
C GLN A 48 11.96 -6.71 -3.03
N PHE A 49 12.55 -7.02 -4.17
CA PHE A 49 13.74 -7.85 -4.30
C PHE A 49 14.82 -7.04 -5.02
N ALA A 50 15.93 -6.78 -4.33
CA ALA A 50 17.08 -6.09 -4.90
C ALA A 50 18.17 -7.10 -5.26
N THR A 51 18.75 -6.93 -6.45
CA THR A 51 19.91 -7.71 -6.91
C THR A 51 21.20 -7.01 -6.51
N GLU A 52 22.30 -7.76 -6.46
CA GLU A 52 23.65 -7.23 -6.18
C GLU A 52 24.10 -6.20 -7.24
N ASN A 53 23.57 -6.30 -8.46
CA ASN A 53 23.87 -5.40 -9.57
C ASN A 53 23.02 -4.11 -9.57
N GLY A 54 22.19 -3.89 -8.55
CA GLY A 54 21.42 -2.65 -8.36
C GLY A 54 20.00 -2.64 -8.97
N TYR A 55 19.53 -3.74 -9.58
CA TYR A 55 18.14 -3.84 -10.04
C TYR A 55 17.19 -4.12 -8.88
N VAL A 56 16.01 -3.50 -8.91
CA VAL A 56 14.94 -3.69 -7.92
C VAL A 56 13.68 -4.21 -8.64
N PHE A 57 13.11 -5.27 -8.10
CA PHE A 57 11.89 -5.91 -8.59
C PHE A 57 10.80 -5.82 -7.53
N ASP A 58 9.65 -5.23 -7.87
CA ASP A 58 8.47 -5.32 -7.04
C ASP A 58 7.87 -6.72 -7.14
N MET A 59 7.68 -7.37 -5.99
CA MET A 59 7.10 -8.72 -5.90
C MET A 59 5.57 -8.69 -5.75
N GLY A 60 5.00 -7.49 -5.68
CA GLY A 60 3.61 -7.20 -5.38
C GLY A 60 2.78 -6.84 -6.61
N PRO A 61 1.52 -6.41 -6.41
CA PRO A 61 0.72 -5.88 -7.50
C PRO A 61 1.40 -4.67 -8.14
N SER A 62 1.44 -4.64 -9.46
CA SER A 62 2.08 -3.56 -10.24
C SER A 62 1.16 -2.37 -10.49
N TRP A 63 -0.14 -2.51 -10.20
CA TRP A 63 -1.14 -1.47 -10.47
C TRP A 63 -1.58 -0.79 -9.18
N TYR A 64 -1.52 0.53 -9.20
CA TYR A 64 -2.05 1.38 -8.15
C TYR A 64 -3.48 1.82 -8.51
N TRP A 65 -4.46 1.10 -7.97
CA TRP A 65 -5.89 1.38 -8.17
C TRP A 65 -6.52 1.93 -6.89
N LEU A 66 -7.61 2.67 -7.06
CA LEU A 66 -8.40 3.25 -5.96
C LEU A 66 -7.56 4.14 -5.02
N PRO A 67 -6.89 5.17 -5.59
CA PRO A 67 -6.05 6.10 -4.84
C PRO A 67 -6.77 6.70 -3.62
N ASP A 68 -8.06 6.99 -3.75
CA ASP A 68 -8.87 7.60 -2.70
C ASP A 68 -8.98 6.72 -1.45
N ILE A 69 -8.90 5.38 -1.60
CA ILE A 69 -8.89 4.46 -0.44
C ILE A 69 -7.60 4.62 0.35
N ILE A 70 -6.47 4.75 -0.34
CA ILE A 70 -5.17 4.92 0.29
C ILE A 70 -5.05 6.32 0.90
N ASP A 71 -5.53 7.34 0.20
CA ASP A 71 -5.59 8.72 0.71
C ASP A 71 -6.43 8.79 1.99
N ASN A 72 -7.63 8.20 2.00
CA ASN A 72 -8.49 8.14 3.19
C ASN A 72 -7.82 7.39 4.35
N PHE A 73 -7.12 6.28 4.08
CA PHE A 73 -6.37 5.58 5.12
C PHE A 73 -5.35 6.52 5.79
N PHE A 74 -4.54 7.26 5.04
CA PHE A 74 -3.57 8.19 5.65
C PHE A 74 -4.25 9.36 6.39
N LEU A 75 -5.36 9.86 5.85
CA LEU A 75 -6.13 10.94 6.47
C LEU A 75 -6.66 10.56 7.86
N ASP A 76 -7.07 9.31 8.06
CA ASP A 76 -7.51 8.81 9.36
C ASP A 76 -6.41 8.92 10.44
N PHE A 77 -5.14 8.97 10.05
CA PHE A 77 -3.99 9.19 10.93
C PHE A 77 -3.42 10.61 10.85
N GLY A 78 -4.12 11.54 10.20
CA GLY A 78 -3.72 12.95 10.10
C GLY A 78 -2.62 13.23 9.07
N HIS A 79 -2.43 12.34 8.09
CA HIS A 79 -1.43 12.48 7.04
C HIS A 79 -2.04 12.49 5.65
N LYS A 80 -1.29 12.96 4.66
CA LYS A 80 -1.58 12.76 3.23
C LYS A 80 -0.70 11.65 2.68
N ALA A 81 -1.17 10.91 1.67
CA ALA A 81 -0.33 9.93 0.99
C ALA A 81 0.95 10.56 0.41
N SER A 82 0.84 11.79 -0.10
CA SER A 82 1.95 12.60 -0.61
C SER A 82 3.03 12.95 0.44
N ASP A 83 2.74 12.76 1.73
CA ASP A 83 3.76 12.95 2.77
C ASP A 83 4.79 11.79 2.77
N PHE A 84 4.45 10.67 2.12
CA PHE A 84 5.25 9.45 2.13
C PHE A 84 5.80 9.05 0.76
N TYR A 85 5.09 9.36 -0.32
CA TYR A 85 5.50 9.01 -1.68
C TYR A 85 4.82 9.88 -2.74
N ASP A 86 5.48 10.01 -3.89
CA ASP A 86 4.93 10.65 -5.08
C ASP A 86 4.43 9.59 -6.08
N LEU A 87 3.34 9.89 -6.77
CA LEU A 87 2.78 9.03 -7.81
C LEU A 87 3.10 9.60 -9.20
N THR A 88 3.79 8.81 -10.01
CA THR A 88 4.01 9.14 -11.42
C THR A 88 2.88 8.54 -12.25
N SER A 89 2.12 9.38 -12.94
CA SER A 89 1.10 8.92 -13.89
C SER A 89 1.75 8.35 -15.15
N LEU A 90 1.27 7.20 -15.62
CA LEU A 90 1.70 6.56 -16.86
C LEU A 90 0.67 6.84 -17.96
N SER A 91 1.14 7.27 -19.13
CA SER A 91 0.31 7.50 -20.32
C SER A 91 0.99 6.90 -21.55
N PRO A 92 0.34 5.94 -22.25
CA PRO A 92 -0.92 5.31 -21.90
C PRO A 92 -0.80 4.45 -20.63
N GLN A 93 -1.91 4.21 -19.93
CA GLN A 93 -1.88 3.43 -18.68
C GLN A 93 -1.46 1.97 -18.91
N PHE A 94 -1.77 1.43 -20.09
CA PHE A 94 -1.33 0.14 -20.57
C PHE A 94 -1.40 0.11 -22.10
N GLU A 95 -0.66 -0.82 -22.71
CA GLU A 95 -0.73 -1.12 -24.14
C GLU A 95 -0.97 -2.62 -24.32
N MET A 96 -1.81 -2.97 -25.28
CA MET A 96 -2.04 -4.35 -25.70
C MET A 96 -1.44 -4.53 -27.08
N VAL A 97 -0.42 -5.39 -27.17
CA VAL A 97 0.31 -5.67 -28.42
C VAL A 97 -0.19 -6.99 -28.99
N PHE A 98 -0.74 -6.95 -30.20
CA PHE A 98 -1.19 -8.11 -30.97
C PHE A 98 -0.33 -8.27 -32.23
N GLU A 99 -0.40 -9.43 -32.87
CA GLU A 99 0.31 -9.68 -34.13
C GLU A 99 -0.15 -8.74 -35.26
N ASP A 100 -1.43 -8.36 -35.25
CA ASP A 100 -2.09 -7.52 -36.26
C ASP A 100 -2.14 -6.02 -35.89
N GLY A 101 -1.61 -5.62 -34.73
CA GLY A 101 -1.52 -4.21 -34.37
C GLY A 101 -1.37 -3.91 -32.88
N LEU A 102 -1.38 -2.62 -32.56
CA LEU A 102 -1.28 -2.08 -31.22
C LEU A 102 -2.61 -1.47 -30.80
N LEU A 103 -3.13 -1.88 -29.64
CA LEU A 103 -4.26 -1.22 -28.98
C LEU A 103 -3.77 -0.51 -27.73
N THR A 104 -3.81 0.82 -27.72
CA THR A 104 -3.43 1.62 -26.56
C THR A 104 -4.62 1.78 -25.60
N GLY A 105 -4.34 1.66 -24.30
CA GLY A 105 -5.30 1.98 -23.25
C GLY A 105 -5.62 3.47 -23.18
N PRO A 106 -6.61 3.88 -22.38
CA PRO A 106 -7.01 5.28 -22.27
C PRO A 106 -5.83 6.17 -21.84
N GLU A 107 -5.71 7.33 -22.49
CA GLU A 107 -4.80 8.39 -22.10
C GLU A 107 -5.21 8.95 -20.72
N CYS A 108 -4.22 9.31 -19.91
CA CYS A 108 -4.49 9.96 -18.63
C CYS A 108 -5.02 11.38 -18.90
N THR A 109 -6.33 11.58 -18.76
CA THR A 109 -7.01 12.87 -19.04
C THR A 109 -7.24 13.72 -17.78
N SER A 110 -6.60 13.40 -16.65
CA SER A 110 -6.74 14.20 -15.42
C SER A 110 -5.97 15.52 -15.56
N PRO A 111 -6.62 16.69 -15.48
CA PRO A 111 -5.94 17.98 -15.63
C PRO A 111 -5.14 18.40 -14.39
N ASN A 112 -5.34 17.75 -13.24
CA ASN A 112 -4.73 18.14 -11.97
C ASN A 112 -4.67 16.94 -11.00
N ARG A 113 -3.60 16.14 -11.09
CA ARG A 113 -3.10 15.42 -9.91
C ARG A 113 -1.60 15.57 -9.83
#